data_AF-A0A0S7ERE1-F1
#
_entry.id   AF-A0A0S7ERE1-F1
#
_cell.length_a   1.000
_cell.length_b   1.000
_cell.length_c   1.000
_cell.angle_alpha   90.00
_cell.angle_beta   90.00
_cell.angle_gamma   90.00
#
_symmetry.space_group_name_H-M   'P 1'
#
loop_
_entity.id
_entity.type
_entity.pdbx_description
1 polymer ?
#
loop_
_entity_poly.entity_id
_entity_poly.type
_entity_poly.pdbx_seq_one_letter_code
_entity_poly.pdbx_strand_id
1 'polypeptide(L)'
;HKLEVLRGEMVLYYNQSGNMSMTLDIQKGHVYAAKFDKNWHRVQVKGVLSNGLVSVYDLDYGKHELVPRTLIQPLIEEFRQLPFQAIAAQLAGELSTFFQSLGKLFTM
;
A
#
# COMPACT_ATOMS: atom_id res chain seq x y z
N HIS A 1 1.13 -14.72 14.18
CA HIS A 1 2.46 -14.66 14.85
C HIS A 1 3.51 -13.97 13.99
N LYS A 2 3.81 -14.42 12.75
CA LYS A 2 4.85 -13.81 11.90
C LYS A 2 4.61 -12.33 11.53
N LEU A 3 3.37 -11.96 11.17
CA LEU A 3 3.03 -10.58 10.82
C LEU A 3 3.24 -9.61 12.00
N GLU A 4 2.87 -10.02 13.22
CA GLU A 4 3.06 -9.19 14.42
C GLU A 4 4.54 -8.97 14.74
N VAL A 5 5.39 -10.00 14.54
CA VAL A 5 6.85 -9.86 14.69
C VAL A 5 7.38 -8.87 13.66
N LEU A 6 7.04 -9.05 12.37
CA LEU A 6 7.44 -8.13 11.29
C LEU A 6 7.03 -6.68 11.60
N ARG A 7 5.81 -6.47 12.10
CA ARG A 7 5.33 -5.13 12.47
C ARG A 7 6.16 -4.53 13.60
N GLY A 8 6.54 -5.33 14.59
CA GLY A 8 7.47 -4.90 15.65
C GLY A 8 8.82 -4.45 15.08
N GLU A 9 9.39 -5.24 14.16
CA GLU A 9 10.66 -4.92 13.48
C GLU A 9 10.55 -3.64 12.63
N MET A 10 9.47 -3.49 11.86
CA MET A 10 9.20 -2.28 11.09
C MET A 10 9.08 -1.04 11.98
N VAL A 11 8.43 -1.15 13.14
CA VAL A 11 8.35 -0.07 14.13
C VAL A 11 9.72 0.32 14.64
N LEU A 12 10.56 -0.65 14.99
CA LEU A 12 11.92 -0.39 15.46
C LEU A 12 12.77 0.28 14.37
N TYR A 13 12.68 -0.19 13.12
CA TYR A 13 13.46 0.32 11.99
C TYR A 13 13.01 1.73 11.57
N TYR A 14 11.74 1.90 11.20
CA TYR A 14 11.26 3.11 10.52
C TYR A 14 10.98 4.29 11.46
N ASN A 15 10.81 4.07 12.77
CA ASN A 15 10.70 5.18 13.72
C ASN A 15 12.05 5.89 13.97
N GLN A 16 13.17 5.27 13.61
CA GLN A 16 14.51 5.85 13.74
C GLN A 16 14.95 6.56 12.45
N SER A 17 14.32 6.24 11.32
CA SER A 17 14.61 6.82 10.02
C SER A 17 14.06 8.26 9.97
N GLY A 18 14.93 9.25 10.11
CA GLY A 18 14.59 10.65 9.85
C GLY A 18 13.97 10.80 8.45
N ASN A 19 12.98 11.69 8.31
CA ASN A 19 12.14 11.89 7.12
C ASN A 19 12.94 11.95 5.78
N MET A 20 13.23 10.80 5.18
CA MET A 20 13.88 10.65 3.86
C MET A 20 12.90 10.86 2.69
N SER A 21 11.67 11.29 2.98
CA SER A 21 10.54 11.23 2.05
C SER A 21 10.50 12.34 0.99
N MET A 22 11.15 13.50 1.23
CA MET A 22 10.98 14.67 0.35
C MET A 22 11.55 14.48 -1.07
N THR A 23 12.52 13.59 -1.25
CA THR A 23 13.16 13.33 -2.57
C THR A 23 12.77 11.99 -3.19
N LEU A 24 12.02 11.14 -2.48
CA LEU A 24 11.64 9.82 -2.97
C LEU A 24 10.67 9.95 -4.14
N ASP A 25 10.98 9.42 -5.33
CA ASP A 25 10.00 9.29 -6.41
C ASP A 25 9.05 8.12 -6.12
N ILE A 26 7.78 8.43 -5.81
CA ILE A 26 6.76 7.44 -5.48
C ILE A 26 6.03 7.03 -6.74
N GLN A 27 6.10 5.75 -7.07
CA GLN A 27 5.58 5.21 -8.32
C GLN A 27 4.36 4.31 -8.08
N LYS A 28 3.31 4.50 -8.89
CA LYS A 28 2.14 3.62 -8.89
C LYS A 28 2.55 2.17 -9.17
N GLY A 29 1.92 1.22 -8.49
CA GLY A 29 2.19 -0.22 -8.60
C GLY A 29 3.34 -0.72 -7.74
N HIS A 30 4.23 0.16 -7.26
CA HIS A 30 5.36 -0.21 -6.42
C HIS A 30 4.98 -0.37 -4.95
N VAL A 31 5.82 -1.11 -4.22
CA VAL A 31 5.64 -1.46 -2.81
C VAL A 31 6.53 -0.61 -1.92
N TYR A 32 5.94 -0.07 -0.84
CA TYR A 32 6.56 0.83 0.12
C TYR A 32 6.15 0.48 1.55
N ALA A 33 6.82 1.08 2.53
CA ALA A 33 6.34 1.18 3.90
C ALA A 33 5.56 2.49 4.06
N ALA A 34 4.42 2.45 4.74
CA ALA A 34 3.61 3.64 5.02
C ALA A 34 3.19 3.67 6.49
N LYS A 35 3.16 4.88 7.08
CA LYS A 35 2.69 5.09 8.45
C LYS A 35 1.27 5.66 8.47
N PHE A 36 0.33 4.88 8.97
CA PHE A 36 -1.04 5.28 9.28
C PHE A 36 -1.55 4.46 10.47
N ASP A 37 -2.66 4.85 11.10
CA ASP A 37 -3.22 4.17 12.28
C ASP A 37 -2.17 3.86 13.37
N LYS A 38 -1.21 4.77 13.56
CA LYS A 38 -0.08 4.70 14.50
C LYS A 38 0.94 3.57 14.24
N ASN A 39 0.90 2.90 13.10
CA ASN A 39 1.76 1.75 12.78
C ASN A 39 2.40 1.87 11.40
N TRP A 40 3.40 1.03 11.13
CA TRP A 40 3.99 0.87 9.82
C TRP A 40 3.39 -0.34 9.11
N HIS A 41 3.03 -0.13 7.85
CA HIS A 41 2.35 -1.10 7.01
C HIS A 41 3.10 -1.29 5.70
N ARG A 42 3.04 -2.51 5.14
CA ARG A 42 3.50 -2.78 3.78
C ARG A 42 2.37 -2.45 2.82
N VAL A 43 2.65 -1.55 1.88
CA VAL A 43 1.59 -1.05 0.99
C VAL A 43 2.01 -1.04 -0.46
N GLN A 44 1.05 -1.27 -1.35
CA GLN A 44 1.20 -0.98 -2.77
C GLN A 44 0.57 0.36 -3.10
N VAL A 45 1.30 1.22 -3.81
CA VAL A 45 0.76 2.50 -4.29
C VAL A 45 -0.25 2.26 -5.41
N LYS A 46 -1.45 2.80 -5.24
CA LYS A 46 -2.53 2.77 -6.25
C LYS A 46 -2.64 4.08 -7.02
N GLY A 47 -2.19 5.19 -6.45
CA GLY A 47 -2.10 6.48 -7.15
C GLY A 47 -1.47 7.58 -6.29
N VAL A 48 -0.89 8.59 -6.94
CA VAL A 48 -0.35 9.79 -6.29
C VAL A 48 -1.25 10.95 -6.66
N LEU A 49 -1.76 11.68 -5.67
CA LEU A 49 -2.69 12.78 -5.84
C LEU A 49 -1.93 14.12 -5.88
N SER A 50 -2.50 15.11 -6.57
CA SER A 50 -1.90 16.45 -6.70
C SER A 50 -1.80 17.21 -5.37
N ASN A 51 -2.58 16.83 -4.37
CA ASN A 51 -2.57 17.43 -3.03
C ASN A 51 -1.51 16.81 -2.09
N GLY A 52 -0.61 15.99 -2.60
CA GLY A 52 0.47 15.35 -1.81
C GLY A 52 0.03 14.12 -1.02
N LEU A 53 -1.22 13.68 -1.16
CA LEU A 53 -1.67 12.38 -0.66
C LEU A 53 -1.34 11.27 -1.65
N VAL A 54 -1.18 10.06 -1.14
CA VAL A 54 -0.95 8.85 -1.92
C VAL A 54 -2.02 7.84 -1.55
N SER A 55 -2.75 7.36 -2.56
CA SER A 55 -3.67 6.23 -2.42
C SER A 55 -2.87 4.94 -2.39
N VAL A 56 -3.07 4.15 -1.35
CA VAL A 56 -2.35 2.90 -1.12
C VAL A 56 -3.32 1.76 -0.81
N TYR A 57 -2.84 0.53 -1.01
CA TYR A 57 -3.50 -0.69 -0.57
C TYR A 57 -2.60 -1.42 0.42
N ASP A 58 -3.12 -1.68 1.61
CA ASP A 58 -2.46 -2.45 2.65
C ASP A 58 -2.37 -3.91 2.21
N LEU A 59 -1.14 -4.38 2.03
CA LEU A 59 -0.83 -5.72 1.52
C LEU A 59 -1.03 -6.82 2.56
N ASP A 60 -1.24 -6.46 3.82
CA ASP A 60 -1.43 -7.41 4.92
C ASP A 60 -2.87 -7.47 5.41
N TYR A 61 -3.63 -6.38 5.25
CA TYR A 61 -5.01 -6.29 5.72
C TYR A 61 -6.05 -6.10 4.61
N GLY A 62 -5.62 -5.77 3.39
CA GLY A 62 -6.52 -5.62 2.24
C GLY A 62 -7.35 -4.33 2.25
N LYS A 63 -6.89 -3.31 2.99
CA LYS A 63 -7.57 -2.02 3.16
C LYS A 63 -6.99 -0.95 2.24
N HIS A 64 -7.83 -0.07 1.72
CA HIS A 64 -7.39 1.13 1.00
C HIS A 64 -7.24 2.32 1.95
N GLU A 65 -6.18 3.10 1.76
CA GLU A 65 -5.91 4.29 2.57
C GLU A 65 -5.40 5.46 1.75
N LEU A 66 -5.54 6.66 2.31
CA LEU A 66 -4.92 7.90 1.84
C LEU A 66 -3.86 8.35 2.83
N VAL A 67 -2.59 8.29 2.43
CA VAL A 67 -1.45 8.57 3.30
C VAL A 67 -0.68 9.79 2.76
N PRO A 68 -0.29 10.75 3.61
CA PRO A 68 0.63 11.82 3.21
C PRO A 68 1.93 11.23 2.65
N ARG A 69 2.44 11.78 1.54
CA ARG A 69 3.73 11.38 0.97
C ARG A 69 4.84 11.28 2.01
N THR A 70 4.88 12.24 2.95
CA THR A 70 5.87 12.35 4.03
C THR A 70 5.92 11.13 4.95
N LEU A 71 4.86 10.34 5.01
CA LEU A 71 4.75 9.13 5.83
C LEU A 71 5.01 7.84 5.03
N ILE A 72 5.50 7.96 3.79
CA ILE A 72 5.89 6.84 2.94
C ILE A 72 7.42 6.76 2.86
N GLN A 73 7.93 5.53 2.98
CA GLN A 73 9.36 5.21 2.89
C GLN A 73 9.57 3.96 2.02
N PRO A 74 10.75 3.76 1.41
CA PRO A 74 11.06 2.52 0.69
C PRO A 74 10.88 1.29 1.59
N LEU A 75 10.24 0.24 1.07
CA LEU A 75 10.19 -1.05 1.76
C LEU A 75 11.50 -1.80 1.51
N ILE A 76 12.28 -2.03 2.58
CA ILE A 76 13.54 -2.78 2.54
C ILE A 76 13.30 -4.27 2.23
N GLU A 77 14.33 -4.94 1.74
CA GLU A 77 14.23 -6.31 1.22
C GLU A 77 13.89 -7.34 2.31
N GLU A 78 14.38 -7.12 3.52
CA GLU A 78 14.14 -7.98 4.70
C GLU A 78 12.64 -8.08 5.00
N PHE A 79 11.91 -6.97 4.88
CA PHE A 79 10.46 -6.91 5.14
C PHE A 79 9.61 -7.45 3.97
N ARG A 80 10.23 -7.83 2.85
CA ARG A 80 9.59 -8.52 1.71
C ARG A 80 9.62 -10.04 1.83
N GLN A 81 10.46 -10.59 2.72
CA GLN A 81 10.64 -12.04 2.86
C GLN A 81 9.39 -12.75 3.40
N LEU A 82 8.58 -12.06 4.21
CA LEU A 82 7.26 -12.57 4.58
C LEU A 82 6.30 -12.37 3.39
N PRO A 83 5.55 -13.38 2.92
CA PRO A 83 4.51 -13.18 1.92
C PRO A 83 3.49 -12.13 2.36
N PHE A 84 2.90 -11.40 1.41
CA PHE A 84 1.78 -10.48 1.70
C PHE A 84 0.58 -11.27 2.21
N GLN A 85 -0.06 -10.82 3.28
CA GLN A 85 -1.09 -11.62 3.97
C GLN A 85 -2.50 -11.40 3.38
N ALA A 86 -2.75 -10.27 2.73
CA ALA A 86 -4.03 -10.01 2.07
C ALA A 86 -4.10 -10.68 0.69
N ILE A 87 -5.15 -11.45 0.45
CA ILE A 87 -5.41 -12.13 -0.83
C ILE A 87 -6.64 -11.49 -1.47
N ALA A 88 -6.48 -10.97 -2.69
CA ALA A 88 -7.61 -10.50 -3.48
C ALA A 88 -8.40 -11.70 -3.99
N ALA A 89 -9.70 -11.73 -3.70
CA ALA A 89 -10.61 -12.78 -4.14
C ALA A 89 -11.89 -12.17 -4.68
N GLN A 90 -12.54 -12.90 -5.58
CA GLN A 90 -13.87 -12.58 -6.09
C GLN A 90 -14.74 -13.82 -5.91
N LEU A 91 -15.97 -13.63 -5.43
CA LEU A 91 -16.93 -14.72 -5.33
C LEU A 91 -17.41 -15.09 -6.74
N ALA A 92 -17.20 -16.34 -7.14
CA ALA A 92 -17.72 -16.87 -8.39
C ALA A 92 -19.24 -17.08 -8.25
N GLY A 93 -20.05 -16.26 -8.95
CA GLY A 93 -21.51 -16.42 -8.99
C GLY A 93 -22.32 -15.13 -9.08
N GLU A 94 -21.73 -13.97 -8.74
CA GLU A 94 -22.36 -12.68 -9.01
C GLU A 94 -21.92 -12.17 -10.38
N LEU A 95 -22.86 -12.22 -11.32
CA LEU A 95 -22.76 -11.54 -12.61
C LEU A 95 -22.36 -10.08 -12.38
N SER A 96 -21.13 -9.73 -12.71
CA SER A 96 -20.70 -8.33 -12.89
C SER A 96 -21.26 -7.76 -14.19
N THR A 97 -22.57 -7.90 -14.42
CA THR A 97 -23.28 -7.27 -15.53
C THR A 97 -23.32 -5.74 -15.41
N PHE A 98 -22.86 -5.16 -14.29
CA PHE A 98 -22.81 -3.70 -14.12
C PHE A 98 -21.44 -3.06 -14.45
N PHE A 99 -20.32 -3.79 -14.45
CA PHE A 99 -18.99 -3.19 -14.65
C PHE A 99 -18.37 -3.42 -16.03
N GLN A 100 -18.86 -4.37 -16.83
CA GLN A 100 -18.36 -4.54 -18.20
C GLN A 100 -18.84 -3.46 -19.18
N SER A 101 -19.92 -2.72 -18.89
CA SER A 101 -20.44 -1.67 -19.77
C SER A 101 -19.69 -0.34 -19.66
N LEU A 102 -19.13 -0.01 -18.49
CA LEU A 102 -18.38 1.25 -18.28
C LEU A 102 -16.91 1.16 -18.73
N GLY A 103 -16.31 -0.03 -18.75
CA GLY A 103 -14.93 -0.24 -19.19
C GLY A 103 -14.68 -0.07 -20.69
N LYS A 104 -15.73 0.08 -21.51
CA LYS A 104 -15.63 0.31 -22.97
C LYS A 104 -15.92 1.74 -23.42
N LEU A 105 -16.34 2.63 -22.50
CA LEU A 105 -16.79 3.99 -22.85
C LEU A 105 -15.74 5.10 -22.67
N PHE A 106 -14.54 4.79 -22.17
CA PHE A 106 -13.43 5.76 -22.04
C PHE A 106 -12.12 5.23 -22.64
N THR A 107 -12.19 4.72 -23.86
CA THR A 107 -11.02 4.61 -24.73
C THR A 107 -11.43 5.00 -26.15
N MET A 108 -11.59 6.30 -26.37
CA MET A 108 -11.41 6.97 -27.66
C MET A 108 -10.62 8.26 -27.40
#